data_AF-A0A6G4WTH2-F1
#
_entry.id   AF-A0A6G4WTH2-F1
#
_cell.length_a   1.000
_cell.length_b   1.000
_cell.length_c   1.000
_cell.angle_alpha   90.00
_cell.angle_beta   90.00
_cell.angle_gamma   90.00
#
_symmetry.space_group_name_H-M   'P 1'
#
loop_
_entity.id
_entity.type
_entity.pdbx_description
1 polymer ?
#
loop_
_entity_poly.entity_id
_entity_poly.type
_entity_poly.pdbx_seq_one_letter_code
_entity_poly.pdbx_strand_id
1 'polypeptide(L)' 'MMLPGATWHRGIDLIAVERAKSGRGDPPVLTEEEQRYACREMTDEGLSASFIADRLGVAQRTVTRWRDADARPESGDAG' A
#
# COMPACT_ATOMS: atom_id res chain seq x y z
N MET A 1 13.47 5.48 -9.48
CA MET A 1 13.81 6.76 -8.83
C MET A 1 12.56 7.65 -8.90
N MET A 2 12.02 8.11 -7.77
CA MET A 2 10.91 9.10 -7.76
C MET A 2 11.47 10.50 -8.04
N LEU A 3 10.72 11.33 -8.77
CA LEU A 3 11.04 12.75 -8.94
C LEU A 3 10.48 13.54 -7.74
N PRO A 4 11.22 14.54 -7.21
CA PRO A 4 10.70 15.41 -6.15
C PRO A 4 9.42 16.12 -6.61
N GLY A 5 8.35 16.01 -5.81
CA GLY A 5 7.04 16.61 -6.12
C GLY A 5 6.17 15.81 -7.09
N ALA A 6 6.57 14.60 -7.50
CA ALA A 6 5.70 13.72 -8.26
C ALA A 6 4.52 13.26 -7.38
N THR A 7 3.30 13.44 -7.88
CA THR A 7 2.07 12.96 -7.23
C THR A 7 1.63 11.59 -7.76
N TRP A 8 2.33 11.06 -8.76
CA TRP A 8 2.06 9.77 -9.40
C TRP A 8 3.32 8.92 -9.48
N HIS A 9 3.19 7.60 -9.24
CA HIS A 9 4.29 6.65 -9.41
C HIS A 9 3.80 5.34 -10.01
N ARG A 10 4.25 5.01 -11.24
CA ARG A 10 3.85 3.78 -11.95
C ARG A 10 2.32 3.57 -12.00
N GLY A 11 1.55 4.65 -12.15
CA GLY A 11 0.09 4.61 -12.17
C GLY A 11 -0.59 4.75 -10.79
N ILE A 12 0.17 4.72 -9.70
CA ILE A 12 -0.32 4.94 -8.33
C ILE A 12 -0.45 6.44 -8.04
N ASP A 13 -1.61 6.89 -7.56
CA ASP A 13 -1.79 8.23 -7.00
C ASP A 13 -1.22 8.30 -5.57
N LEU A 14 -0.07 8.95 -5.42
CA LEU A 14 0.63 9.07 -4.14
C LEU A 14 -0.09 10.00 -3.16
N ILE A 15 -0.88 10.96 -3.66
CA ILE A 15 -1.69 11.83 -2.81
C ILE A 15 -2.86 11.03 -2.22
N ALA A 16 -3.43 10.11 -3.00
CA ALA A 16 -4.45 9.20 -2.50
C ALA A 16 -3.89 8.26 -1.40
N VAL A 17 -2.70 7.70 -1.63
CA VAL A 17 -1.97 6.89 -0.63
C VAL A 17 -1.67 7.68 0.64
N GLU A 18 -1.14 8.90 0.52
CA GLU A 18 -0.82 9.74 1.67
C GLU A 18 -2.07 10.13 2.48
N ARG A 19 -3.19 10.40 1.80
CA ARG A 19 -4.48 10.65 2.47
C ARG A 19 -4.95 9.42 3.24
N ALA A 20 -4.86 8.23 2.63
CA ALA A 20 -5.19 6.98 3.30
C ALA A 20 -4.30 6.75 4.54
N LYS A 21 -3.01 7.10 4.47
CA LYS A 21 -2.08 7.04 5.61
C LYS A 21 -2.36 8.05 6.71
N SER A 22 -2.67 9.29 6.35
CA SER A 22 -2.74 10.42 7.30
C SER A 22 -3.81 10.31 8.38
N GLY A 23 -4.78 9.40 8.26
CA GLY A 23 -5.90 9.31 9.20
C GLY A 23 -6.95 10.43 9.05
N ARG A 24 -6.72 11.41 8.16
CA ARG A 24 -7.55 12.61 8.07
C ARG A 24 -8.58 12.51 6.95
N GLY A 25 -9.85 12.70 7.30
CA GLY A 25 -10.97 12.64 6.36
C GLY A 25 -11.30 11.23 5.90
N ASP A 26 -12.30 11.13 5.02
CA ASP A 26 -12.66 9.85 4.40
C ASP A 26 -11.51 9.39 3.49
N PRO A 27 -11.07 8.13 3.61
CA PRO A 27 -10.06 7.59 2.71
C PRO A 27 -10.59 7.64 1.27
N PRO A 28 -9.77 8.10 0.31
CA PRO A 28 -10.16 8.05 -1.09
C PRO A 28 -10.44 6.61 -1.52
N VAL A 29 -11.30 6.42 -2.50
CA VAL A 29 -11.48 5.10 -3.13
C VAL A 29 -10.16 4.75 -3.83
N LEU A 30 -9.43 3.81 -3.26
CA LEU A 30 -8.17 3.29 -3.81
C LEU A 30 -8.45 2.07 -4.69
N THR A 31 -7.75 1.98 -5.81
CA THR A 31 -7.63 0.75 -6.60
C THR A 31 -6.84 -0.31 -5.81
N GLU A 32 -6.93 -1.58 -6.21
CA GLU A 32 -6.20 -2.67 -5.54
C GLU A 32 -4.67 -2.45 -5.57
N GLU A 33 -4.14 -1.91 -6.68
CA GLU A 33 -2.71 -1.59 -6.80
C GLU A 33 -2.30 -0.47 -5.84
N GLU A 34 -3.12 0.58 -5.69
CA GLU A 34 -2.88 1.65 -4.72
C GLU A 34 -3.00 1.18 -3.27
N GLN A 35 -3.96 0.28 -2.98
CA GLN A 35 -4.07 -0.35 -1.65
C GLN A 35 -2.84 -1.18 -1.33
N ARG A 36 -2.34 -1.97 -2.30
CA ARG A 36 -1.13 -2.77 -2.11
C ARG A 36 0.10 -1.90 -1.90
N TYR A 37 0.23 -0.82 -2.68
CA TYR A 37 1.31 0.16 -2.50
C TYR A 37 1.25 0.80 -1.11
N ALA A 38 0.07 1.29 -0.70
CA ALA A 38 -0.13 1.89 0.61
C ALA A 38 0.17 0.90 1.75
N CYS A 39 -0.25 -0.37 1.61
CA CYS A 39 0.04 -1.43 2.57
C CYS A 39 1.53 -1.64 2.76
N ARG A 40 2.31 -1.65 1.68
CA ARG A 40 3.77 -1.77 1.75
C ARG A 40 4.40 -0.60 2.49
N GLU A 41 4.08 0.63 2.10
CA GLU A 41 4.60 1.85 2.76
C GLU A 41 4.26 1.87 4.26
N MET A 42 3.00 1.57 4.62
CA MET A 42 2.57 1.50 6.02
C MET A 42 3.26 0.36 6.79
N THR A 43 3.60 -0.74 6.12
CA THR A 43 4.35 -1.85 6.72
C THR A 43 5.80 -1.47 6.95
N ASP A 44 6.44 -0.79 6.01
CA ASP A 44 7.81 -0.27 6.13
C ASP A 44 7.90 0.79 7.25
N GLU A 45 6.81 1.52 7.51
CA GLU A 45 6.64 2.42 8.66
C GLU A 45 6.35 1.70 10.00
N GLY A 46 6.19 0.37 9.99
CA GLY A 46 5.98 -0.44 11.18
C GLY A 46 4.54 -0.48 11.71
N LEU A 47 3.55 -0.04 10.91
CA LEU A 47 2.15 -0.05 11.31
C LEU A 47 1.58 -1.48 11.41
N SER A 48 0.60 -1.67 12.29
CA SER A 48 -0.01 -2.99 12.53
C SER A 48 -0.96 -3.41 11.39
N ALA A 49 -1.10 -4.72 11.17
CA ALA A 49 -1.96 -5.22 10.10
C ALA A 49 -3.44 -4.86 10.29
N SER A 50 -3.92 -4.76 11.54
CA SER A 50 -5.28 -4.34 11.84
C SER A 50 -5.51 -2.87 11.49
N PHE A 51 -4.55 -1.99 11.81
CA PHE A 51 -4.62 -0.58 11.46
C PHE A 51 -4.64 -0.38 9.95
N ILE A 52 -3.74 -1.06 9.22
CA ILE A 52 -3.68 -0.99 7.75
C ILE A 52 -4.98 -1.48 7.12
N ALA A 53 -5.52 -2.59 7.61
CA ALA A 53 -6.78 -3.16 7.12
C ALA A 53 -7.95 -2.18 7.27
N ASP A 54 -8.09 -1.58 8.44
CA ASP A 54 -9.10 -0.56 8.72
C ASP A 54 -8.95 0.65 7.79
N ARG A 55 -7.72 1.16 7.63
CA ARG A 55 -7.45 2.34 6.79
C ARG A 55 -7.66 2.11 5.30
N LEU A 56 -7.39 0.90 4.80
CA LEU A 56 -7.52 0.56 3.39
C LEU A 56 -8.90 -0.05 3.05
N GLY A 57 -9.76 -0.28 4.04
CA GLY A 57 -11.06 -0.90 3.82
C GLY A 57 -10.98 -2.38 3.38
N VAL A 58 -9.93 -3.10 3.80
CA VAL A 58 -9.71 -4.51 3.46
C VAL A 58 -9.70 -5.38 4.71
N ALA A 59 -9.76 -6.70 4.53
CA ALA A 59 -9.62 -7.63 5.65
C ALA A 59 -8.15 -7.75 6.10
N GLN A 60 -7.91 -7.92 7.41
CA GLN A 60 -6.56 -8.14 7.95
C GLN A 60 -5.81 -9.30 7.29
N ARG A 61 -6.52 -10.38 6.94
CA ARG A 61 -5.96 -11.51 6.18
C ARG A 61 -5.37 -11.11 4.81
N THR A 62 -5.93 -10.09 4.18
CA THR A 62 -5.43 -9.54 2.91
C THR A 62 -4.09 -8.85 3.12
N VAL A 63 -3.96 -8.05 4.19
CA VAL A 63 -2.71 -7.41 4.58
C VAL A 63 -1.62 -8.44 4.87
N THR A 64 -1.92 -9.48 5.65
CA THR A 64 -0.97 -10.58 5.92
C THR A 64 -0.50 -11.25 4.63
N ARG A 65 -1.44 -11.57 3.72
CA ARG A 65 -1.11 -12.19 2.43
C ARG A 65 -0.20 -11.29 1.57
N TRP A 66 -0.45 -9.99 1.54
CA TRP A 66 0.41 -9.04 0.80
C TRP A 66 1.81 -8.95 1.40
N ARG A 67 1.93 -8.92 2.74
CA ARG A 67 3.23 -8.95 3.42
C ARG A 67 4.01 -10.21 3.11
N ASP A 68 3.36 -11.37 3.12
CA ASP A 68 4.00 -12.64 2.78
C ASP A 68 4.47 -12.68 1.32
N ALA A 69 3.69 -12.09 0.41
CA ALA A 69 4.04 -12.00 -1.01
C ALA A 69 5.25 -11.09 -1.25
N ASP A 70 5.35 -9.96 -0.53
CA ASP A 70 6.46 -9.02 -0.65
C ASP A 70 7.73 -9.51 0.09
N ALA A 71 7.57 -10.32 1.15
CA ALA A 71 8.69 -10.95 1.87
C ALA A 71 9.34 -12.09 1.08
N ARG A 72 8.61 -12.71 0.14
CA ARG A 72 9.22 -13.62 -0.83
C ARG A 72 9.83 -12.76 -1.92
N PRO A 73 11.16 -12.78 -2.13
CA PRO A 73 11.70 -12.23 -3.36
C PRO A 73 11.00 -12.96 -4.50
N GLU A 74 10.49 -12.20 -5.46
CA GLU A 74 9.94 -12.73 -6.71
C GLU A 74 10.99 -13.66 -7.30
N SER A 75 10.83 -14.97 -7.10
CA SER A 75 11.63 -15.98 -7.78
C SER A 75 11.41 -15.73 -9.25
N GLY A 76 12.40 -15.13 -9.92
CA GLY A 76 12.30 -14.74 -11.31
C GLY A 76 11.75 -15.90 -12.13
N ASP A 77 10.67 -15.62 -12.86
CA ASP A 77 10.27 -16.42 -14.01
C ASP A 77 11.46 -16.50 -14.96
N ALA A 78 12.15 -17.62 -14.92
CA ALA A 78 12.90 -18.14 -16.05
C ALA A 78 11.89 -18.88 -16.92
N GLY A 79 11.47 -18.24 -18.02
CA GLY A 79 10.58 -18.80 -19.03
C GLY A 79 10.80 -18.10 -20.37
#